data_AF-A0A2E9M041-F1
#
_entry.id   AF-A0A2E9M041-F1
#
_cell.length_a   1.000
_cell.length_b   1.000
_cell.length_c   1.000
_cell.angle_alpha   90.00
_cell.angle_beta   90.00
_cell.angle_gamma   90.00
#
_symmetry.space_group_name_H-M   'P 1'
#
loop_
_entity.id
_entity.type
_entity.pdbx_description
1 polymer ?
#
loop_
_entity_poly.entity_id
_entity_poly.type
_entity_poly.pdbx_seq_one_letter_code
_entity_poly.pdbx_strand_id
1 'polypeptide(L)'
;LGVMAGADRVEGTLLGNGERTGNMDIMTMAMNLYSQGVDPNLDFTHMDEICTVARECTQLPVHPRHPYAGELVFTAFSGSHQDAIHKCLSKREDDAAWDVAYLPIDPADIGRTYQEVIRINSQSGKGGIAHVLRRDYGLELPRWLQVNFSTAVQGLAEDSETEVSSDDIFQLFSDTYLSTADRWRLGNYRLSRQDESDGLEVTLHGPQGEVSLIGQGNGVVDAFVSAMETLTGQHIVVVEYSEHTLGQSADAEAVCYVQLNIDGERPCGVGRSHDIVQASLAAILSALDTRGLVLANAA
;
A
#
# COMPACT_ATOMS: atom_id res chain seq x y z
N LEU A 1 -33.19 -6.28 -28.26
CA LEU A 1 -34.44 -5.86 -28.93
C LEU A 1 -34.83 -6.79 -30.08
N GLY A 2 -33.99 -7.00 -31.11
CA GLY A 2 -34.32 -7.91 -32.23
C GLY A 2 -34.68 -9.34 -31.81
N VAL A 3 -33.99 -9.91 -30.81
CA VAL A 3 -34.35 -11.21 -30.22
C VAL A 3 -35.77 -11.19 -29.62
N MET A 4 -36.15 -10.13 -28.89
CA MET A 4 -37.51 -9.98 -28.36
C MET A 4 -38.57 -9.79 -29.46
N ALA A 5 -38.16 -9.40 -30.67
CA ALA A 5 -39.03 -9.30 -31.83
C ALA A 5 -39.17 -10.63 -32.60
N GLY A 6 -38.56 -11.72 -32.12
CA GLY A 6 -38.69 -13.06 -32.68
C GLY A 6 -37.51 -13.53 -33.53
N ALA A 7 -36.33 -12.89 -33.43
CA ALA A 7 -35.13 -13.42 -34.07
C ALA A 7 -34.58 -14.64 -33.32
N ASP A 8 -34.34 -15.75 -34.04
CA ASP A 8 -33.86 -17.01 -33.45
C ASP A 8 -32.32 -17.10 -33.33
N ARG A 9 -31.58 -16.23 -34.03
CA ARG A 9 -30.12 -16.27 -34.08
C ARG A 9 -29.51 -14.88 -34.19
N VAL A 10 -28.42 -14.67 -33.47
CA VAL A 10 -27.59 -13.46 -33.52
C VAL A 10 -26.18 -13.85 -33.96
N GLU A 11 -25.61 -13.09 -34.90
CA GLU A 11 -24.21 -13.21 -35.31
C GLU A 11 -23.40 -12.04 -34.76
N GLY A 12 -22.14 -12.29 -34.42
CA GLY A 12 -21.27 -11.29 -33.82
C GLY A 12 -19.88 -11.84 -33.55
N THR A 13 -19.12 -11.10 -32.77
CA THR A 13 -17.72 -11.40 -32.42
C THR A 13 -17.50 -11.23 -30.92
N LEU A 14 -16.39 -11.78 -30.41
CA LEU A 14 -15.93 -11.45 -29.06
C LEU A 14 -15.43 -10.01 -29.03
N LEU A 15 -15.77 -9.29 -27.95
CA LEU A 15 -15.33 -7.92 -27.68
C LEU A 15 -15.75 -6.92 -28.77
N GLY A 16 -16.77 -7.27 -29.57
CA GLY A 16 -17.30 -6.42 -30.62
C GLY A 16 -16.34 -6.15 -31.79
N ASN A 17 -15.29 -6.95 -32.00
CA ASN A 17 -14.37 -6.75 -33.12
C ASN A 17 -15.09 -6.82 -34.50
N GLY A 18 -14.63 -6.08 -35.49
CA GLY A 18 -15.25 -6.06 -36.83
C GLY A 18 -14.94 -4.79 -37.61
N GLU A 19 -15.58 -4.61 -38.76
CA GLU A 19 -15.36 -3.41 -39.58
C GLU A 19 -15.85 -2.14 -38.89
N ARG A 20 -15.09 -1.04 -39.03
CA ARG A 20 -15.39 0.30 -38.53
C ARG A 20 -15.62 0.33 -37.00
N THR A 21 -16.87 0.27 -36.58
CA THR A 21 -17.28 0.32 -35.18
C THR A 21 -17.38 -1.06 -34.54
N GLY A 22 -17.25 -2.12 -35.34
CA GLY A 22 -17.34 -3.50 -34.86
C GLY A 22 -18.66 -4.20 -35.17
N ASN A 23 -18.70 -5.50 -34.86
CA ASN A 23 -19.91 -6.31 -34.89
C ASN A 23 -20.61 -6.29 -33.52
N MET A 24 -21.77 -6.96 -33.42
CA MET A 24 -22.40 -7.23 -32.13
C MET A 24 -21.42 -8.00 -31.23
N ASP A 25 -21.23 -7.51 -30.01
CA ASP A 25 -20.41 -8.20 -29.02
C ASP A 25 -21.18 -9.36 -28.37
N ILE A 26 -20.78 -10.59 -28.71
CA ILE A 26 -21.40 -11.81 -28.20
C ILE A 26 -21.13 -12.00 -26.71
N MET A 27 -19.97 -11.57 -26.20
CA MET A 27 -19.66 -11.63 -24.78
C MET A 27 -20.61 -10.73 -23.99
N THR A 28 -20.73 -9.46 -24.40
CA THR A 28 -21.65 -8.51 -23.74
C THR A 28 -23.10 -9.00 -23.83
N MET A 29 -23.53 -9.55 -24.96
CA MET A 29 -24.88 -10.12 -25.10
C MET A 29 -25.11 -11.28 -24.12
N ALA A 30 -24.17 -12.22 -24.05
CA ALA A 30 -24.26 -13.38 -23.17
C ALA A 30 -24.27 -12.99 -21.69
N MET A 31 -23.37 -12.08 -21.28
CA MET A 31 -23.30 -11.62 -19.89
C MET A 31 -24.50 -10.75 -19.50
N ASN A 32 -25.15 -10.07 -20.45
CA ASN A 32 -26.43 -9.40 -20.22
C ASN A 32 -27.58 -10.39 -19.99
N LEU A 33 -27.54 -11.59 -20.57
CA LEU A 33 -28.50 -12.66 -20.24
C LEU A 33 -28.19 -13.24 -18.86
N TYR A 34 -26.91 -13.55 -18.61
CA TYR A 34 -26.43 -14.09 -17.34
C TYR A 34 -26.82 -13.21 -16.15
N SER A 35 -26.55 -11.90 -16.22
CA SER A 35 -26.88 -10.94 -15.15
C SER A 35 -28.39 -10.81 -14.89
N GLN A 36 -29.24 -11.36 -15.75
CA GLN A 36 -30.70 -11.42 -15.59
C GLN A 36 -31.19 -12.84 -15.25
N GLY A 37 -30.28 -13.77 -14.93
CA GLY A 37 -30.60 -15.14 -14.55
C GLY A 37 -30.95 -16.07 -15.72
N VAL A 38 -30.57 -15.71 -16.95
CA VAL A 38 -30.76 -16.55 -18.14
C VAL A 38 -29.42 -17.14 -18.55
N ASP A 39 -29.33 -18.47 -18.60
CA ASP A 39 -28.12 -19.18 -19.04
C ASP A 39 -27.82 -18.87 -20.52
N PRO A 40 -26.67 -18.23 -20.84
CA PRO A 40 -26.30 -17.91 -22.21
C PRO A 40 -25.80 -19.13 -23.01
N ASN A 41 -25.62 -20.30 -22.38
CA ASN A 41 -24.97 -21.49 -22.94
C ASN A 41 -23.55 -21.21 -23.47
N LEU A 42 -22.85 -20.25 -22.87
CA LEU A 42 -21.48 -19.87 -23.17
C LEU A 42 -20.73 -19.68 -21.85
N ASP A 43 -19.49 -20.19 -21.80
CA ASP A 43 -18.64 -20.14 -20.62
C ASP A 43 -17.71 -18.92 -20.68
N PHE A 44 -17.83 -18.06 -19.67
CA PHE A 44 -16.98 -16.89 -19.46
C PHE A 44 -16.29 -16.90 -18.09
N THR A 45 -16.21 -18.05 -17.41
CA THR A 45 -15.57 -18.20 -16.10
C THR A 45 -14.09 -17.79 -16.10
N HIS A 46 -13.42 -17.81 -17.25
CA HIS A 46 -12.02 -17.39 -17.40
C HIS A 46 -11.91 -16.15 -18.31
N MET A 47 -12.54 -15.03 -17.91
CA MET A 47 -12.63 -13.82 -18.73
C MET A 47 -11.26 -13.29 -19.18
N ASP A 48 -10.25 -13.32 -18.30
CA ASP A 48 -8.93 -12.78 -18.58
C ASP A 48 -8.15 -13.62 -19.62
N GLU A 49 -8.35 -14.93 -19.62
CA GLU A 49 -7.80 -15.83 -20.64
C GLU A 49 -8.43 -15.53 -22.00
N ILE A 50 -9.76 -15.42 -22.05
CA ILE A 50 -10.51 -15.07 -23.27
C ILE A 50 -10.04 -13.72 -23.83
N CYS A 51 -9.88 -12.71 -22.97
CA CYS A 51 -9.37 -11.40 -23.37
C CYS A 51 -7.92 -11.47 -23.87
N THR A 52 -7.09 -12.31 -23.27
CA THR A 52 -5.70 -12.51 -23.71
C THR A 52 -5.65 -13.14 -25.10
N VAL A 53 -6.36 -14.25 -25.32
CA VAL A 53 -6.45 -14.90 -26.63
C VAL A 53 -7.02 -13.94 -27.68
N ALA A 54 -8.06 -13.18 -27.36
CA ALA A 54 -8.63 -12.21 -28.30
C ALA A 54 -7.63 -11.10 -28.68
N ARG A 55 -6.88 -10.57 -27.70
CA ARG A 55 -5.80 -9.58 -27.96
C ARG A 55 -4.70 -10.16 -28.83
N GLU A 56 -4.28 -11.40 -28.57
CA GLU A 56 -3.25 -12.07 -29.36
C GLU A 56 -3.70 -12.31 -30.81
N CYS A 57 -4.95 -12.75 -31.02
CA CYS A 57 -5.50 -12.99 -32.34
C CYS A 57 -5.72 -11.71 -33.15
N THR A 58 -6.14 -10.62 -32.49
CA THR A 58 -6.57 -9.39 -33.18
C THR A 58 -5.54 -8.28 -33.18
N GLN A 59 -4.55 -8.34 -32.27
CA GLN A 59 -3.58 -7.27 -32.00
C GLN A 59 -4.25 -5.94 -31.61
N LEU A 60 -5.48 -6.01 -31.08
CA LEU A 60 -6.23 -4.85 -30.60
C LEU A 60 -6.39 -4.92 -29.07
N PRO A 61 -6.26 -3.80 -28.35
CA PRO A 61 -6.45 -3.77 -26.91
C PRO A 61 -7.93 -3.93 -26.53
N VAL A 62 -8.19 -4.44 -25.32
CA VAL A 62 -9.51 -4.37 -24.70
C VAL A 62 -9.67 -2.99 -24.07
N HIS A 63 -10.75 -2.28 -24.39
CA HIS A 63 -10.98 -0.97 -23.79
C HIS A 63 -11.16 -1.10 -22.26
N PRO A 64 -10.56 -0.24 -21.41
CA PRO A 64 -10.65 -0.38 -19.95
C PRO A 64 -12.09 -0.34 -19.38
N ARG A 65 -13.04 0.21 -20.15
CA ARG A 65 -14.47 0.27 -19.81
C ARG A 65 -15.35 -0.67 -20.65
N HIS A 66 -14.75 -1.62 -21.38
CA HIS A 66 -15.51 -2.60 -22.15
C HIS A 66 -16.38 -3.43 -21.19
N PRO A 67 -17.70 -3.57 -21.37
CA PRO A 67 -18.55 -4.26 -20.41
C PRO A 67 -18.02 -5.65 -20.04
N TYR A 68 -18.02 -5.97 -18.74
CA TYR A 68 -17.54 -7.24 -18.13
C TYR A 68 -16.03 -7.53 -18.27
N ALA A 69 -15.39 -7.15 -19.38
CA ALA A 69 -14.00 -7.47 -19.72
C ALA A 69 -13.00 -6.33 -19.51
N GLY A 70 -13.46 -5.08 -19.43
CA GLY A 70 -12.59 -3.93 -19.20
C GLY A 70 -11.95 -3.98 -17.82
N GLU A 71 -10.73 -3.48 -17.69
CA GLU A 71 -9.98 -3.45 -16.43
C GLU A 71 -10.72 -2.70 -15.30
N LEU A 72 -11.52 -1.67 -15.63
CA LEU A 72 -12.12 -0.77 -14.65
C LEU A 72 -13.58 -1.12 -14.29
N VAL A 73 -14.13 -2.21 -14.83
CA VAL A 73 -15.58 -2.47 -14.75
C VAL A 73 -16.06 -3.02 -13.41
N PHE A 74 -15.16 -3.57 -12.61
CA PHE A 74 -15.43 -3.99 -11.23
C PHE A 74 -14.67 -3.14 -10.21
N THR A 75 -14.36 -1.90 -10.59
CA THR A 75 -13.60 -0.96 -9.77
C THR A 75 -14.52 0.10 -9.18
N ALA A 76 -14.46 0.30 -7.86
CA ALA A 76 -15.12 1.43 -7.19
C ALA A 76 -14.09 2.47 -6.75
N PHE A 77 -14.15 3.65 -7.36
CA PHE A 77 -13.26 4.77 -7.04
C PHE A 77 -13.77 5.68 -5.91
N SER A 78 -15.08 5.67 -5.64
CA SER A 78 -15.70 6.51 -4.61
C SER A 78 -15.77 5.77 -3.29
N GLY A 79 -15.34 6.42 -2.20
CA GLY A 79 -15.48 5.89 -0.84
C GLY A 79 -16.93 5.56 -0.45
N SER A 80 -17.91 6.32 -0.96
CA SER A 80 -19.34 6.00 -0.72
C SER A 80 -19.80 4.74 -1.44
N HIS A 81 -19.26 4.46 -2.64
CA HIS A 81 -19.56 3.22 -3.36
C HIS A 81 -18.88 2.03 -2.68
N GLN A 82 -17.63 2.20 -2.23
CA GLN A 82 -16.89 1.19 -1.48
C GLN A 82 -17.61 0.81 -0.18
N ASP A 83 -18.05 1.80 0.61
CA ASP A 83 -18.82 1.56 1.85
C ASP A 83 -20.14 0.81 1.59
N ALA A 84 -20.86 1.18 0.53
CA ALA A 84 -22.09 0.47 0.16
C ALA A 84 -21.83 -0.98 -0.27
N ILE A 85 -20.81 -1.22 -1.10
CA ILE A 85 -20.39 -2.56 -1.53
C ILE A 85 -20.02 -3.40 -0.31
N HIS A 86 -19.19 -2.87 0.59
CA HIS A 86 -18.76 -3.55 1.81
C HIS A 86 -19.94 -3.92 2.73
N LYS A 87 -20.92 -3.02 2.88
CA LYS A 87 -22.14 -3.28 3.67
C LYS A 87 -23.02 -4.38 3.07
N CYS A 88 -23.10 -4.47 1.75
CA CYS A 88 -23.80 -5.56 1.07
C CYS A 88 -23.06 -6.88 1.27
N LEU A 89 -21.76 -6.91 0.96
CA LEU A 89 -20.93 -8.11 1.07
C LEU A 89 -20.88 -8.68 2.49
N SER A 90 -20.73 -7.82 3.51
CA SER A 90 -20.68 -8.25 4.92
C SER A 90 -21.97 -8.86 5.48
N LYS A 91 -23.11 -8.61 4.83
CA LYS A 91 -24.43 -9.13 5.22
C LYS A 91 -24.89 -10.30 4.36
N ARG A 92 -24.16 -10.59 3.30
CA ARG A 92 -24.52 -11.63 2.33
C ARG A 92 -24.17 -13.01 2.91
N GLU A 93 -25.08 -13.96 2.71
CA GLU A 93 -24.83 -15.39 2.92
C GLU A 93 -24.33 -16.00 1.62
N ASP A 94 -23.45 -17.01 1.67
CA ASP A 94 -22.78 -17.56 0.49
C ASP A 94 -23.77 -18.05 -0.59
N ASP A 95 -24.88 -18.67 -0.15
CA ASP A 95 -25.93 -19.23 -1.02
C ASP A 95 -26.99 -18.19 -1.46
N ALA A 96 -26.89 -16.94 -1.00
CA ALA A 96 -27.87 -15.91 -1.34
C ALA A 96 -27.69 -15.42 -2.79
N ALA A 97 -28.79 -15.00 -3.42
CA ALA A 97 -28.72 -14.31 -4.70
C ALA A 97 -27.80 -13.08 -4.63
N TRP A 98 -27.14 -12.75 -5.73
CA TRP A 98 -26.27 -11.58 -5.79
C TRP A 98 -27.08 -10.29 -5.61
N ASP A 99 -26.79 -9.55 -4.53
CA ASP A 99 -27.44 -8.28 -4.19
C ASP A 99 -26.42 -7.31 -3.59
N VAL A 100 -25.50 -6.87 -4.44
CA VAL A 100 -24.41 -5.96 -4.06
C VAL A 100 -24.55 -4.66 -4.84
N ALA A 101 -24.70 -3.55 -4.10
CA ALA A 101 -24.82 -2.23 -4.70
C ALA A 101 -23.66 -1.96 -5.66
N TYR A 102 -23.95 -1.35 -6.82
CA TYR A 102 -22.98 -0.96 -7.85
C TYR A 102 -22.25 -2.10 -8.59
N LEU A 103 -22.39 -3.36 -8.18
CA LEU A 103 -21.83 -4.52 -8.88
C LEU A 103 -22.99 -5.34 -9.48
N PRO A 104 -23.15 -5.38 -10.82
CA PRO A 104 -24.30 -6.05 -11.44
C PRO A 104 -24.24 -7.58 -11.36
N ILE A 105 -23.05 -8.15 -11.16
CA ILE A 105 -22.78 -9.59 -10.99
C ILE A 105 -21.67 -9.77 -9.95
N ASP A 106 -21.49 -10.99 -9.45
CA ASP A 106 -20.27 -11.35 -8.72
C ASP A 106 -19.10 -11.40 -9.72
N PRO A 107 -18.03 -10.59 -9.55
CA PRO A 107 -16.86 -10.69 -10.42
C PRO A 107 -16.24 -12.09 -10.42
N ALA A 108 -16.36 -12.85 -9.32
CA ALA A 108 -15.80 -14.19 -9.20
C ALA A 108 -16.42 -15.18 -10.18
N ASP A 109 -17.68 -14.99 -10.57
CA ASP A 109 -18.38 -15.85 -11.54
C ASP A 109 -17.67 -15.91 -12.90
N ILE A 110 -16.92 -14.86 -13.24
CA ILE A 110 -16.15 -14.74 -14.47
C ILE A 110 -14.63 -14.72 -14.25
N GLY A 111 -14.19 -15.21 -13.09
CA GLY A 111 -12.77 -15.32 -12.75
C GLY A 111 -12.10 -13.98 -12.45
N ARG A 112 -12.87 -12.97 -12.04
CA ARG A 112 -12.39 -11.63 -11.71
C ARG A 112 -12.65 -11.30 -10.25
N THR A 113 -12.08 -10.19 -9.81
CA THR A 113 -12.22 -9.71 -8.42
C THR A 113 -12.71 -8.28 -8.41
N TYR A 114 -13.57 -7.96 -7.43
CA TYR A 114 -13.86 -6.58 -7.08
C TYR A 114 -12.56 -5.87 -6.65
N GLN A 115 -12.31 -4.68 -7.21
CA GLN A 115 -11.14 -3.87 -6.88
C GLN A 115 -11.54 -2.59 -6.15
N GLU A 116 -11.12 -2.50 -4.89
CA GLU A 116 -11.10 -1.25 -4.13
C GLU A 116 -9.90 -0.41 -4.58
N VAL A 117 -10.11 0.45 -5.59
CA VAL A 117 -9.11 1.45 -5.95
C VAL A 117 -9.33 2.68 -5.09
N ILE A 118 -8.49 2.80 -4.06
CA ILE A 118 -8.42 3.99 -3.21
C ILE A 118 -7.75 5.08 -4.03
N ARG A 119 -8.53 5.98 -4.63
CA ARG A 119 -7.98 7.21 -5.20
C ARG A 119 -7.49 8.08 -4.06
N ILE A 120 -6.20 8.40 -4.05
CA ILE A 120 -5.65 9.42 -3.16
C ILE A 120 -5.58 10.73 -3.94
N ASN A 121 -6.54 11.62 -3.68
CA ASN A 121 -6.50 13.01 -4.11
C ASN A 121 -6.41 13.91 -2.87
N SER A 122 -6.41 15.23 -3.04
CA SER A 122 -6.37 16.20 -1.95
C SER A 122 -7.52 16.08 -0.93
N GLN A 123 -8.55 15.27 -1.20
CA GLN A 123 -9.65 14.95 -0.28
C GLN A 123 -9.55 13.55 0.35
N SER A 124 -8.57 12.73 -0.01
CA SER A 124 -8.49 11.36 0.47
C SER A 124 -8.02 11.30 1.92
N GLY A 125 -8.78 10.60 2.75
CA GLY A 125 -8.56 10.53 4.18
C GLY A 125 -7.36 9.67 4.58
N LYS A 126 -6.81 9.93 5.78
CA LYS A 126 -5.66 9.25 6.40
C LYS A 126 -5.75 7.71 6.42
N GLY A 127 -6.98 7.17 6.42
CA GLY A 127 -7.22 5.72 6.39
C GLY A 127 -6.96 5.06 5.04
N GLY A 128 -7.11 5.81 3.94
CA GLY A 128 -6.87 5.30 2.59
C GLY A 128 -5.39 4.99 2.35
N ILE A 129 -4.50 5.93 2.72
CA ILE A 129 -3.05 5.78 2.63
C ILE A 129 -2.57 4.53 3.40
N ALA A 130 -3.04 4.39 4.63
CA ALA A 130 -2.68 3.27 5.50
C ALA A 130 -3.14 1.92 4.94
N HIS A 131 -4.33 1.89 4.32
CA HIS A 131 -4.84 0.67 3.69
C HIS A 131 -4.00 0.28 2.48
N VAL A 132 -3.67 1.24 1.61
CA VAL A 132 -2.83 1.00 0.41
C VAL A 132 -1.46 0.44 0.81
N LEU A 133 -0.76 1.09 1.75
CA LEU A 133 0.54 0.64 2.21
C LEU A 133 0.50 -0.73 2.91
N ARG A 134 -0.58 -1.03 3.65
CA ARG A 134 -0.76 -2.37 4.25
C ARG A 134 -1.00 -3.43 3.18
N ARG A 135 -1.91 -3.18 2.24
CA ARG A 135 -2.35 -4.15 1.23
C ARG A 135 -1.24 -4.48 0.25
N ASP A 136 -0.58 -3.45 -0.28
CA ASP A 136 0.36 -3.60 -1.40
C ASP A 136 1.79 -3.83 -0.91
N TYR A 137 2.13 -3.37 0.31
CA TYR A 137 3.51 -3.39 0.84
C TYR A 137 3.64 -4.02 2.23
N GLY A 138 2.56 -4.49 2.85
CA GLY A 138 2.58 -5.10 4.19
C GLY A 138 2.87 -4.14 5.34
N LEU A 139 2.89 -2.82 5.09
CA LEU A 139 3.25 -1.82 6.09
C LEU A 139 2.04 -1.44 6.96
N GLU A 140 2.08 -1.86 8.22
CA GLU A 140 1.03 -1.61 9.20
C GLU A 140 1.27 -0.32 9.98
N LEU A 141 1.06 0.83 9.34
CA LEU A 141 1.32 2.12 9.96
C LEU A 141 0.43 2.34 11.21
N PRO A 142 1.01 2.61 12.38
CA PRO A 142 0.26 3.04 13.57
C PRO A 142 -0.47 4.36 13.32
N ARG A 143 -1.53 4.63 14.08
CA ARG A 143 -2.40 5.79 13.84
C ARG A 143 -1.65 7.13 13.86
N TRP A 144 -0.69 7.29 14.76
CA TRP A 144 0.14 8.50 14.86
C TRP A 144 1.04 8.70 13.64
N LEU A 145 1.55 7.61 13.05
CA LEU A 145 2.38 7.67 11.85
C LEU A 145 1.52 7.97 10.61
N GLN A 146 0.32 7.41 10.52
CA GLN A 146 -0.64 7.76 9.45
C GLN A 146 -0.94 9.27 9.44
N VAL A 147 -1.05 9.89 10.62
CA VAL A 147 -1.26 11.33 10.76
C VAL A 147 -0.02 12.11 10.30
N ASN A 148 1.17 11.69 10.72
CA ASN A 148 2.42 12.34 10.33
C ASN A 148 2.66 12.26 8.81
N PHE A 149 2.49 11.08 8.22
CA PHE A 149 2.71 10.85 6.80
C PHE A 149 1.66 11.53 5.90
N SER A 150 0.44 11.74 6.42
CA SER A 150 -0.62 12.36 5.63
C SER A 150 -0.27 13.77 5.11
N THR A 151 0.58 14.51 5.82
CA THR A 151 1.04 15.84 5.37
C THR A 151 1.93 15.73 4.12
N ALA A 152 2.84 14.75 4.07
CA ALA A 152 3.69 14.52 2.91
C ALA A 152 2.86 14.10 1.69
N VAL A 153 1.88 13.22 1.90
CA VAL A 153 0.97 12.76 0.83
C VAL A 153 0.10 13.90 0.31
N GLN A 154 -0.36 14.81 1.19
CA GLN A 154 -1.09 16.01 0.77
C GLN A 154 -0.23 16.90 -0.12
N GLY A 155 1.03 17.14 0.24
CA GLY A 155 1.96 17.90 -0.62
C GLY A 155 2.14 17.26 -1.99
N LEU A 156 2.37 15.95 -2.05
CA LEU A 156 2.47 15.23 -3.33
C LEU A 156 1.19 15.33 -4.17
N ALA A 157 0.01 15.25 -3.53
CA ALA A 157 -1.27 15.34 -4.21
C ALA A 157 -1.63 16.77 -4.66
N GLU A 158 -1.06 17.81 -4.04
CA GLU A 158 -1.21 19.20 -4.47
C GLU A 158 -0.27 19.53 -5.64
N ASP A 159 0.95 19.00 -5.62
CA ASP A 159 1.94 19.18 -6.69
C ASP A 159 1.60 18.35 -7.93
N SER A 160 0.95 17.20 -7.74
CA SER A 160 0.44 16.37 -8.83
C SER A 160 -0.92 16.88 -9.29
N GLU A 161 -1.01 17.39 -10.52
CA GLU A 161 -2.31 17.65 -11.18
C GLU A 161 -3.07 16.34 -11.53
N THR A 162 -2.55 15.17 -11.12
CA THR A 162 -2.98 13.83 -11.52
C THR A 162 -3.12 12.86 -10.34
N GLU A 163 -3.71 11.70 -10.59
CA GLU A 163 -3.90 10.63 -9.60
C GLU A 163 -2.55 10.11 -9.08
N VAL A 164 -2.43 9.94 -7.75
CA VAL A 164 -1.23 9.37 -7.11
C VAL A 164 -1.38 7.85 -7.05
N SER A 165 -0.43 7.10 -7.62
CA SER A 165 -0.44 5.63 -7.62
C SER A 165 0.02 5.03 -6.27
N SER A 166 -0.22 3.73 -6.07
CA SER A 166 0.29 3.00 -4.90
C SER A 166 1.82 3.06 -4.82
N ASP A 167 2.49 2.94 -5.98
CA ASP A 167 3.94 3.01 -6.10
C ASP A 167 4.47 4.40 -5.78
N ASP A 168 3.77 5.46 -6.19
CA ASP A 168 4.14 6.84 -5.82
C ASP A 168 4.01 7.06 -4.31
N ILE A 169 2.97 6.52 -3.66
CA ILE A 169 2.79 6.61 -2.21
C ILE A 169 3.90 5.86 -1.48
N PHE A 170 4.26 4.67 -1.94
CA PHE A 170 5.34 3.89 -1.33
C PHE A 170 6.71 4.51 -1.57
N GLN A 171 6.94 5.09 -2.74
CA GLN A 171 8.16 5.83 -3.04
C GLN A 171 8.26 7.06 -2.14
N LEU A 172 7.19 7.84 -2.00
CA LEU A 172 7.13 8.96 -1.07
C LEU A 172 7.36 8.52 0.38
N PHE A 173 6.77 7.39 0.81
CA PHE A 173 7.00 6.82 2.14
C PHE A 173 8.47 6.47 2.35
N SER A 174 9.08 5.82 1.35
CA SER A 174 10.48 5.43 1.35
C SER A 174 11.38 6.67 1.40
N ASP A 175 11.12 7.70 0.61
CA ASP A 175 11.90 8.93 0.59
C ASP A 175 11.76 9.74 1.89
N THR A 176 10.58 9.69 2.50
CA THR A 176 10.32 10.38 3.78
C THR A 176 11.08 9.70 4.92
N TYR A 177 10.94 8.38 5.07
CA TYR A 177 11.38 7.68 6.29
C TYR A 177 12.53 6.68 6.12
N LEU A 178 12.70 6.06 4.95
CA LEU A 178 13.64 4.95 4.75
C LEU A 178 14.91 5.34 3.97
N SER A 179 14.84 6.38 3.14
CA SER A 179 15.94 6.80 2.28
C SER A 179 17.08 7.41 3.09
N THR A 180 18.30 6.90 2.89
CA THR A 180 19.51 7.34 3.59
C THR A 180 20.57 7.95 2.67
N ALA A 181 20.24 8.26 1.41
CA ALA A 181 21.23 8.56 0.37
C ALA A 181 22.20 9.71 0.71
N ASP A 182 21.82 10.61 1.62
CA ASP A 182 22.67 11.69 2.16
C ASP A 182 22.48 11.85 3.69
N ARG A 183 22.08 10.78 4.38
CA ARG A 183 21.72 10.79 5.81
C ARG A 183 22.60 9.85 6.62
N TRP A 184 22.46 9.89 7.95
CA TRP A 184 23.16 8.95 8.80
C TRP A 184 22.56 7.55 8.66
N ARG A 185 23.42 6.55 8.64
CA ARG A 185 23.04 5.14 8.59
C ARG A 185 23.77 4.35 9.66
N LEU A 186 23.10 3.33 10.17
CA LEU A 186 23.72 2.39 11.09
C LEU A 186 24.79 1.56 10.38
N GLY A 187 25.97 1.51 10.99
CA GLY A 187 27.03 0.58 10.69
C GLY A 187 26.99 -0.63 11.61
N ASN A 188 28.17 -1.11 11.99
CA ASN A 188 28.28 -2.21 12.93
C ASN A 188 27.84 -1.79 14.33
N TYR A 189 27.25 -2.72 15.06
CA TYR A 189 26.94 -2.53 16.46
C TYR A 189 27.26 -3.78 17.28
N ARG A 190 27.52 -3.59 18.58
CA ARG A 190 27.78 -4.65 19.56
C ARG A 190 26.94 -4.41 20.80
N LEU A 191 26.26 -5.46 21.23
CA LEU A 191 25.47 -5.49 22.46
C LEU A 191 26.26 -6.17 23.58
N SER A 192 26.06 -5.69 24.79
CA SER A 192 26.58 -6.28 26.02
C SER A 192 25.56 -6.13 27.14
N ARG A 193 25.58 -7.04 28.11
CA ARG A 193 24.72 -6.98 29.30
C ARG A 193 25.56 -7.19 30.55
N GLN A 194 25.44 -6.30 31.54
CA GLN A 194 26.09 -6.41 32.85
C GLN A 194 25.12 -5.98 33.96
N ASP A 195 24.93 -6.82 34.97
CA ASP A 195 24.20 -6.52 36.21
C ASP A 195 22.90 -5.72 36.02
N GLU A 196 22.08 -6.12 35.04
CA GLU A 196 20.78 -5.52 34.63
C GLU A 196 20.84 -4.27 33.73
N SER A 197 22.02 -3.84 33.30
CA SER A 197 22.20 -2.79 32.28
C SER A 197 22.62 -3.38 30.92
N ASP A 198 21.97 -2.91 29.86
CA ASP A 198 22.37 -3.18 28.48
C ASP A 198 23.28 -2.06 27.96
N GLY A 199 24.44 -2.44 27.45
CA GLY A 199 25.40 -1.56 26.79
C GLY A 199 25.39 -1.75 25.28
N LEU A 200 25.43 -0.65 24.54
CA LEU A 200 25.49 -0.60 23.09
C LEU A 200 26.73 0.17 22.65
N GLU A 201 27.55 -0.46 21.81
CA GLU A 201 28.60 0.20 21.01
C GLU A 201 28.14 0.20 19.56
N VAL A 202 28.02 1.36 18.92
CA VAL A 202 27.46 1.48 17.57
C VAL A 202 28.27 2.47 16.72
N THR A 203 28.53 2.10 15.48
CA THR A 203 29.12 3.00 14.48
C THR A 203 28.01 3.57 13.62
N LEU A 204 27.97 4.89 13.47
CA LEU A 204 27.12 5.59 12.50
C LEU A 204 27.99 6.05 11.33
N HIS A 205 27.53 5.82 10.11
CA HIS A 205 28.14 6.39 8.91
C HIS A 205 27.29 7.58 8.46
N GLY A 206 27.90 8.74 8.28
CA GLY A 206 27.21 9.94 7.80
C GLY A 206 28.00 10.65 6.71
N PRO A 207 27.47 11.77 6.21
CA PRO A 207 28.11 12.56 5.16
C PRO A 207 29.51 13.08 5.53
N GLN A 208 29.77 13.24 6.84
CA GLN A 208 31.02 13.79 7.37
C GLN A 208 32.02 12.70 7.83
N GLY A 209 31.68 11.42 7.67
CA GLY A 209 32.52 10.29 8.08
C GLY A 209 31.82 9.35 9.06
N GLU A 210 32.61 8.62 9.84
CA GLU A 210 32.11 7.63 10.80
C GLU A 210 32.24 8.14 12.23
N VAL A 211 31.19 7.91 13.03
CA VAL A 211 31.17 8.25 14.47
C VAL A 211 30.86 6.98 15.25
N SER A 212 31.65 6.70 16.28
CA SER A 212 31.38 5.60 17.20
C SER A 212 30.76 6.15 18.49
N LEU A 213 29.64 5.56 18.88
CA LEU A 213 28.89 5.92 20.07
C LEU A 213 28.84 4.75 21.04
N ILE A 214 28.83 5.07 22.32
CA ILE A 214 28.63 4.10 23.40
C ILE A 214 27.52 4.64 24.28
N GLY A 215 26.55 3.79 24.59
CA GLY A 215 25.45 4.10 25.49
C GLY A 215 25.09 2.93 26.39
N GLN A 216 24.42 3.24 27.49
CA GLN A 216 23.95 2.26 28.48
C GLN A 216 22.52 2.59 28.86
N GLY A 217 21.71 1.56 29.11
CA GLY A 217 20.31 1.73 29.51
C GLY A 217 19.70 0.44 30.02
N ASN A 218 18.39 0.46 30.26
CA ASN A 218 17.60 -0.70 30.68
C ASN A 218 17.27 -1.66 29.51
N GLY A 219 17.71 -1.32 28.30
CA GLY A 219 17.44 -2.03 27.07
C GLY A 219 18.26 -1.44 25.92
N VAL A 220 18.32 -2.14 24.78
CA VAL A 220 19.09 -1.68 23.60
C VAL A 220 18.59 -0.34 23.06
N VAL A 221 17.27 -0.14 23.04
CA VAL A 221 16.64 1.14 22.64
C VAL A 221 17.08 2.27 23.56
N ASP A 222 17.02 2.05 24.88
CA ASP A 222 17.40 3.03 25.90
C ASP A 222 18.90 3.36 25.84
N ALA A 223 19.74 2.35 25.65
CA ALA A 223 21.17 2.52 25.44
C ALA A 223 21.48 3.35 24.19
N PHE A 224 20.76 3.13 23.08
CA PHE A 224 20.93 3.94 21.88
C PHE A 224 20.44 5.37 22.06
N VAL A 225 19.30 5.56 22.72
CA VAL A 225 18.79 6.90 23.05
C VAL A 225 19.82 7.67 23.87
N SER A 226 20.36 7.08 24.94
CA SER A 226 21.41 7.69 25.77
C SER A 226 22.67 8.08 24.97
N ALA A 227 23.10 7.21 24.06
CA ALA A 227 24.19 7.50 23.13
C ALA A 227 23.88 8.70 22.22
N MET A 228 22.66 8.76 21.68
CA MET A 228 22.22 9.87 20.82
C MET A 228 22.01 11.17 21.60
N GLU A 229 21.53 11.13 22.84
CA GLU A 229 21.45 12.32 23.72
C GLU A 229 22.84 12.90 23.99
N THR A 230 23.84 12.03 24.20
CA THR A 230 25.24 12.45 24.38
C THR A 230 25.79 13.13 23.13
N LEU A 231 25.48 12.60 21.94
CA LEU A 231 25.90 13.18 20.67
C LEU A 231 25.18 14.50 20.35
N THR A 232 23.87 14.54 20.56
CA THR A 232 23.02 15.66 20.12
C THR A 232 22.90 16.77 21.17
N GLY A 233 23.17 16.47 22.45
CA GLY A 233 22.95 17.38 23.57
C GLY A 233 21.46 17.64 23.88
N GLN A 234 20.55 16.85 23.31
CA GLN A 234 19.10 17.02 23.46
C GLN A 234 18.52 15.87 24.29
N HIS A 235 17.48 16.16 25.06
CA HIS A 235 16.74 15.13 25.77
C HIS A 235 15.77 14.45 24.80
N ILE A 236 15.87 13.12 24.68
CA ILE A 236 15.14 12.31 23.72
C ILE A 236 14.32 11.28 24.49
N VAL A 237 13.00 11.29 24.28
CA VAL A 237 12.10 10.29 24.90
C VAL A 237 11.38 9.52 23.81
N VAL A 238 11.44 8.19 23.85
CA VAL A 238 10.60 7.34 22.98
C VAL A 238 9.19 7.32 23.55
N VAL A 239 8.21 7.90 22.84
CA VAL A 239 6.82 7.98 23.31
C VAL A 239 5.92 6.90 22.73
N GLU A 240 6.18 6.49 21.50
CA GLU A 240 5.46 5.39 20.85
C GLU A 240 6.46 4.47 20.16
N TYR A 241 6.18 3.17 20.25
CA TYR A 241 6.98 2.11 19.65
C TYR A 241 6.03 1.04 19.11
N SER A 242 6.21 0.65 17.85
CA SER A 242 5.45 -0.44 17.22
C SER A 242 6.36 -1.20 16.28
N GLU A 243 6.30 -2.53 16.28
CA GLU A 243 7.03 -3.37 15.34
C GLU A 243 6.14 -4.48 14.80
N HIS A 244 6.44 -4.92 13.58
CA HIS A 244 5.87 -6.13 13.00
C HIS A 244 6.79 -6.70 11.92
N THR A 245 6.53 -7.93 11.51
CA THR A 245 7.28 -8.62 10.45
C THR A 245 6.62 -8.40 9.09
N LEU A 246 7.43 -8.08 8.08
CA LEU A 246 7.05 -8.11 6.67
C LEU A 246 7.28 -9.52 6.10
N GLY A 247 6.19 -10.18 5.72
CA GLY A 247 6.20 -11.54 5.20
C GLY A 247 6.05 -12.61 6.29
N GLN A 248 5.93 -13.87 5.85
CA GLN A 248 5.65 -15.02 6.74
C GLN A 248 6.79 -16.06 6.78
N SER A 249 7.97 -15.73 6.24
CA SER A 249 9.09 -16.67 6.07
C SER A 249 10.24 -16.41 7.05
N ALA A 250 11.21 -17.32 7.12
CA ALA A 250 12.42 -17.15 7.93
C ALA A 250 13.30 -15.96 7.49
N ASP A 251 13.13 -15.49 6.25
CA ASP A 251 13.81 -14.31 5.70
C ASP A 251 12.94 -13.04 5.83
N ALA A 252 11.91 -13.05 6.69
CA ALA A 252 11.07 -11.87 6.93
C ALA A 252 11.90 -10.71 7.47
N GLU A 253 11.62 -9.50 7.00
CA GLU A 253 12.20 -8.28 7.56
C GLU A 253 11.33 -7.78 8.70
N ALA A 254 11.95 -7.26 9.74
CA ALA A 254 11.29 -6.47 10.75
C ALA A 254 11.13 -5.03 10.27
N VAL A 255 9.97 -4.45 10.54
CA VAL A 255 9.73 -3.01 10.43
C VAL A 255 9.42 -2.46 11.80
N CYS A 256 10.10 -1.39 12.16
CA CYS A 256 9.89 -0.66 13.40
C CYS A 256 9.43 0.76 13.10
N TYR A 257 8.45 1.22 13.86
CA TYR A 257 7.91 2.56 13.85
C TYR A 257 8.14 3.19 15.22
N VAL A 258 8.76 4.36 15.25
CA VAL A 258 9.01 5.12 16.48
C VAL A 258 8.45 6.54 16.37
N GLN A 259 7.86 7.03 17.46
CA GLN A 259 7.67 8.46 17.69
C GLN A 259 8.50 8.87 18.90
N LEU A 260 9.30 9.92 18.73
CA LEU A 260 10.08 10.51 19.81
C LEU A 260 9.37 11.75 20.37
N ASN A 261 9.83 12.23 21.51
CA ASN A 261 9.58 13.56 22.03
C ASN A 261 10.92 14.22 22.31
N ILE A 262 11.16 15.35 21.63
CA ILE A 262 12.39 16.14 21.74
C ILE A 262 11.97 17.59 21.86
N ASP A 263 12.16 18.17 23.05
CA ASP A 263 11.75 19.55 23.38
C ASP A 263 10.28 19.89 23.03
N GLY A 264 9.38 18.92 23.15
CA GLY A 264 7.94 19.07 22.88
C GLY A 264 7.52 18.80 21.43
N GLU A 265 8.48 18.58 20.52
CA GLU A 265 8.19 18.11 19.17
C GLU A 265 8.10 16.59 19.09
N ARG A 266 7.34 16.07 18.13
CA ARG A 266 7.08 14.64 17.98
C ARG A 266 7.53 14.07 16.64
N PRO A 267 8.84 14.00 16.37
CA PRO A 267 9.34 13.42 15.13
C PRO A 267 9.04 11.92 15.11
N CYS A 268 8.74 11.43 13.91
CA CYS A 268 8.45 10.02 13.64
C CYS A 268 9.55 9.45 12.75
N GLY A 269 9.90 8.19 12.96
CA GLY A 269 10.88 7.49 12.14
C GLY A 269 10.48 6.05 11.92
N VAL A 270 11.01 5.49 10.83
CA VAL A 270 10.74 4.12 10.41
C VAL A 270 12.07 3.44 10.08
N GLY A 271 12.23 2.22 10.55
CA GLY A 271 13.39 1.39 10.26
C GLY A 271 12.96 0.03 9.75
N ARG A 272 13.74 -0.53 8.82
CA ARG A 272 13.51 -1.85 8.23
C ARG A 272 14.82 -2.61 8.17
N SER A 273 14.84 -3.84 8.67
CA SER A 273 16.00 -4.75 8.60
C SER A 273 15.56 -6.19 8.85
N HIS A 274 16.33 -7.17 8.38
CA HIS A 274 16.21 -8.57 8.81
C HIS A 274 16.54 -8.79 10.29
N ASP A 275 17.16 -7.79 10.93
CA ASP A 275 17.46 -7.78 12.36
C ASP A 275 16.52 -6.80 13.08
N ILE A 276 15.73 -7.33 14.01
CA ILE A 276 14.76 -6.57 14.81
C ILE A 276 15.45 -5.40 15.53
N VAL A 277 16.63 -5.65 16.13
CA VAL A 277 17.36 -4.60 16.85
C VAL A 277 17.78 -3.52 15.88
N GLN A 278 18.34 -3.89 14.74
CA GLN A 278 18.76 -2.93 13.73
C GLN A 278 17.57 -2.12 13.19
N ALA A 279 16.40 -2.74 12.98
CA ALA A 279 15.19 -2.04 12.58
C ALA A 279 14.76 -0.99 13.62
N SER A 280 14.80 -1.32 14.91
CA SER A 280 14.50 -0.38 16.00
C SER A 280 15.47 0.79 16.06
N LEU A 281 16.78 0.50 15.98
CA LEU A 281 17.81 1.54 15.98
C LEU A 281 17.67 2.45 14.75
N ALA A 282 17.38 1.87 13.57
CA ALA A 282 17.21 2.62 12.33
C ALA A 282 15.99 3.56 12.39
N ALA A 283 14.90 3.11 13.02
CA ALA A 283 13.70 3.93 13.21
C ALA A 283 13.99 5.17 14.08
N ILE A 284 14.77 5.00 15.15
CA ILE A 284 15.18 6.12 16.02
C ILE A 284 16.08 7.09 15.25
N LEU A 285 17.06 6.58 14.51
CA LEU A 285 17.95 7.41 13.70
C LEU A 285 17.19 8.18 12.62
N SER A 286 16.25 7.53 11.93
CA SER A 286 15.35 8.15 10.95
C SER A 286 14.53 9.31 11.55
N ALA A 287 14.01 9.14 12.77
CA ALA A 287 13.29 10.20 13.48
C ALA A 287 14.18 11.42 13.80
N LEU A 288 15.43 11.18 14.21
CA LEU A 288 16.40 12.23 14.54
C LEU A 288 16.90 12.99 13.29
N ASP A 289 17.13 12.27 12.20
CA ASP A 289 17.58 12.85 10.92
C ASP A 289 16.51 13.73 10.27
N THR A 290 15.23 13.38 10.42
CA THR A 290 14.11 14.22 9.93
C THR A 290 14.16 15.64 10.51
N ARG A 291 14.80 15.84 11.67
CA ARG A 291 14.95 17.13 12.37
C ARG A 291 16.35 17.75 12.17
N GLY A 292 17.20 17.14 11.34
CA GLY A 292 18.58 17.58 11.07
C GLY A 292 19.48 17.54 12.31
N LEU A 293 19.09 16.82 13.36
CA LEU A 293 19.75 16.90 14.68
C LEU A 293 21.10 16.21 14.71
N VAL A 294 21.27 15.17 13.91
CA VAL A 294 22.56 14.46 13.82
C VAL A 294 23.59 15.31 13.04
N LEU A 295 23.15 16.32 12.27
CA LEU A 295 24.02 17.23 11.52
C LEU A 295 24.59 18.40 12.36
N ALA A 296 23.95 18.75 13.49
CA ALA A 296 24.27 19.98 14.21
C ALA A 296 25.54 19.89 15.08
N ASN A 297 25.89 18.71 15.58
CA ASN A 297 26.91 18.55 16.64
C ASN A 297 27.98 17.48 16.34
N ALA A 298 28.04 16.94 15.12
CA ALA A 298 29.07 15.96 14.73
C ALA A 298 30.42 16.59 14.30
N ALA A 299 30.62 17.90 14.53
CA ALA A 299 31.81 18.67 14.16
C ALA A 299 32.68 19.03 15.37
#